data_AF-A0A4W3KH64-F1
#
_entry.id   AF-A0A4W3KH64-F1
#
_cell.length_a   1.000
_cell.length_b   1.000
_cell.length_c   1.000
_cell.angle_alpha   90.00
_cell.angle_beta   90.00
_cell.angle_gamma   90.00
#
_symmetry.space_group_name_H-M   'P 1'
#
loop_
_entity.id
_entity.type
_entity.pdbx_description
1 polymer ?
#
loop_
_entity_poly.entity_id
_entity_poly.type
_entity_poly.pdbx_seq_one_letter_code
_entity_poly.pdbx_strand_id
1 'polypeptide(L)'
;MDRGGYRPPPPGPGRGYFGRGGVESPGPAYPHLRPGRDRAEEARTPPPPFGPWGLEQRDFPRPLWERPPLSAGAERYPPPPPPPPQGQEAGRYHPCQEQPPPLPPHHLGLQPLEAGPQEQQQQQQRPFRDHPPPQHQPFPGRAAENGGPHRVDGPGPRQLHPADHGRGDPGGPGPSVAEARESILGVCRLTAELTALCRRLRQSVEDDAAWAETHREALELKEALEAELRPLTDAGYVAAVRRRLGRIETRRSRARRKKEELGLEGRERGERAAEREAGIDEWRAKRVRQVEEKKKERELKAAADSVLAEVRKKQADAKRILDILCALEKLRKLRKEAAARKAVHPPPSSDEIFQLHVEGLRKMIKKRSELYDAEERALRVMLEGEQEEERKRERENKLKKQREKLEEQQREVEFIMFGDPELPSNHPLRPFRQYYLQAEHSPHVLVQIRQEWDRYLVPEDHPDGSFVPHGWVFPVPPSHDTWATALGQSESW
;
A
#
# COMPACT_ATOMS: atom_id res chain seq x y z
N MET A 1 -29.00 8.70 47.99
CA MET A 1 -27.54 8.78 47.78
C MET A 1 -26.99 7.38 47.96
N ASP A 2 -26.94 6.62 46.87
CA ASP A 2 -26.46 5.24 46.87
C ASP A 2 -25.23 5.13 45.96
N ARG A 3 -24.16 4.60 46.53
CA ARG A 3 -22.85 4.43 45.88
C ARG A 3 -22.86 3.15 45.05
N GLY A 4 -22.90 3.29 43.72
CA GLY A 4 -22.67 2.20 42.77
C GLY A 4 -21.18 1.90 42.62
N GLY A 5 -20.73 0.80 43.23
CA GLY A 5 -19.38 0.25 43.05
C GLY A 5 -19.28 -0.61 41.78
N TYR A 6 -18.31 -0.29 40.93
CA TYR A 6 -17.94 -1.08 39.75
C TYR A 6 -17.16 -2.33 40.17
N ARG A 7 -17.61 -3.52 39.75
CA ARG A 7 -16.86 -4.79 39.85
C ARG A 7 -16.22 -5.11 38.48
N PRO A 8 -14.91 -5.41 38.41
CA PRO A 8 -14.31 -5.94 37.19
C PRO A 8 -14.61 -7.44 36.99
N PRO A 9 -14.64 -7.94 35.73
CA PRO A 9 -14.94 -9.34 35.41
C PRO A 9 -13.74 -10.28 35.67
N PRO A 10 -14.00 -11.60 35.86
CA PRO A 10 -12.96 -12.59 36.20
C PRO A 10 -12.11 -13.02 34.98
N PRO A 11 -10.86 -13.45 35.20
CA PRO A 11 -9.97 -13.95 34.14
C PRO A 11 -10.39 -15.36 33.66
N GLY A 12 -10.37 -15.54 32.34
CA GLY A 12 -10.66 -16.82 31.68
C GLY A 12 -9.54 -17.87 31.85
N PRO A 13 -9.87 -19.16 31.63
CA PRO A 13 -9.01 -20.28 32.00
C PRO A 13 -7.81 -20.47 31.05
N GLY A 14 -6.64 -20.61 31.65
CA GLY A 14 -5.37 -20.87 30.97
C GLY A 14 -5.32 -22.24 30.30
N ARG A 15 -4.84 -22.25 29.05
CA ARG A 15 -4.45 -23.47 28.32
C ARG A 15 -3.15 -24.01 28.91
N GLY A 16 -3.23 -25.19 29.51
CA GLY A 16 -2.08 -25.96 29.99
C GLY A 16 -1.19 -26.44 28.83
N TYR A 17 0.11 -26.24 29.02
CA TYR A 17 1.18 -26.88 28.26
C TYR A 17 1.30 -28.34 28.72
N PHE A 18 1.10 -29.28 27.80
CA PHE A 18 1.52 -30.67 27.99
C PHE A 18 2.84 -30.88 27.26
N GLY A 19 3.89 -31.14 28.04
CA GLY A 19 5.13 -31.74 27.56
C GLY A 19 4.98 -33.24 27.37
N ARG A 20 5.41 -33.73 26.20
CA ARG A 20 5.94 -35.08 25.96
C ARG A 20 7.13 -34.83 25.02
N GLY A 21 8.34 -35.25 25.36
CA GLY A 21 8.69 -36.64 25.66
C GLY A 21 9.30 -37.18 24.37
N GLY A 22 10.62 -37.05 24.25
CA GLY A 22 11.39 -37.44 23.09
C GLY A 22 11.35 -38.95 22.86
N VAL A 23 11.32 -39.31 21.58
CA VAL A 23 11.75 -40.62 21.08
C VAL A 23 12.47 -40.35 19.77
N GLU A 24 13.78 -40.55 19.79
CA GLU A 24 14.64 -40.61 18.62
C GLU A 24 14.25 -41.81 17.76
N SER A 25 14.14 -41.62 16.45
CA SER A 25 14.22 -42.72 15.50
C SER A 25 14.85 -42.26 14.19
N PRO A 26 15.66 -43.12 13.55
CA PRO A 26 16.64 -42.74 12.55
C PRO A 26 16.03 -42.63 11.15
N GLY A 27 16.48 -41.63 10.39
CA GLY A 27 16.11 -41.45 8.98
C GLY A 27 16.81 -42.46 8.05
N PRO A 28 16.16 -42.91 6.97
CA PRO A 28 16.81 -43.76 5.99
C PRO A 28 17.60 -42.93 4.97
N ALA A 29 18.76 -43.48 4.64
CA ALA A 29 19.72 -43.05 3.63
C ALA A 29 19.12 -43.04 2.21
N TYR A 30 19.55 -42.05 1.41
CA TYR A 30 19.48 -42.11 -0.05
C TYR A 30 20.91 -42.13 -0.62
N PRO A 31 21.21 -43.01 -1.59
CA PRO A 31 22.54 -43.10 -2.17
C PRO A 31 22.73 -42.14 -3.36
N HIS A 32 23.94 -41.61 -3.45
CA HIS A 32 24.52 -41.01 -4.65
C HIS A 32 24.66 -42.04 -5.76
N LEU A 33 24.23 -41.72 -6.99
CA LEU A 33 24.91 -42.12 -8.23
C LEU A 33 24.59 -41.13 -9.37
N ARG A 34 25.63 -40.44 -9.85
CA ARG A 34 25.81 -39.92 -11.22
C ARG A 34 26.44 -41.07 -12.06
N PRO A 35 26.33 -41.15 -13.41
CA PRO A 35 26.98 -40.20 -14.34
C PRO A 35 26.24 -39.92 -15.66
N GLY A 36 26.74 -38.89 -16.35
CA GLY A 36 26.11 -38.21 -17.48
C GLY A 36 26.24 -38.86 -18.86
N ARG A 37 25.77 -38.12 -19.87
CA ARG A 37 26.21 -38.24 -21.25
C ARG A 37 25.88 -36.98 -22.04
N ASP A 38 26.87 -36.55 -22.80
CA ASP A 38 26.84 -35.51 -23.81
C ASP A 38 25.80 -35.78 -24.91
N ARG A 39 25.15 -34.73 -25.40
CA ARG A 39 25.00 -34.52 -26.86
C ARG A 39 24.67 -33.08 -27.21
N ALA A 40 25.48 -32.56 -28.11
CA ALA A 40 25.37 -31.28 -28.79
C ALA A 40 24.23 -31.24 -29.83
N GLU A 41 23.71 -30.03 -30.07
CA GLU A 41 23.17 -29.49 -31.33
C GLU A 41 22.82 -28.03 -31.01
N GLU A 42 23.69 -27.04 -31.27
CA GLU A 42 23.96 -26.39 -32.56
C GLU A 42 22.71 -25.78 -33.21
N ALA A 43 22.38 -24.54 -32.84
CA ALA A 43 21.57 -23.64 -33.65
C ALA A 43 22.28 -22.28 -33.73
N ARG A 44 22.94 -22.06 -34.86
CA ARG A 44 23.63 -20.83 -35.24
C ARG A 44 22.59 -19.81 -35.73
N THR A 45 22.50 -18.66 -35.08
CA THR A 45 21.93 -17.44 -35.67
C THR A 45 23.06 -16.57 -36.21
N PRO A 46 22.99 -16.07 -37.46
CA PRO A 46 24.02 -15.20 -38.03
C PRO A 46 23.87 -13.76 -37.52
N PRO A 47 24.97 -12.99 -37.39
CA PRO A 47 24.91 -11.56 -37.14
C PRO A 47 24.67 -10.77 -38.45
N PRO A 48 23.98 -9.62 -38.41
CA PRO A 48 23.89 -8.71 -39.57
C PRO A 48 25.18 -7.88 -39.77
N PRO A 49 25.40 -7.37 -41.00
CA PRO A 49 26.68 -6.83 -41.43
C PRO A 49 26.89 -5.36 -41.05
N PHE A 50 28.16 -5.00 -40.91
CA PHE A 50 28.68 -3.64 -40.75
C PHE A 50 28.39 -2.74 -41.97
N GLY A 51 28.15 -1.46 -41.70
CA GLY A 51 28.29 -0.35 -42.64
C GLY A 51 28.29 1.01 -41.93
N PRO A 52 29.05 2.03 -42.41
CA PRO A 52 29.79 2.94 -41.54
C PRO A 52 29.29 4.40 -41.60
N TRP A 53 29.21 5.06 -40.45
CA TRP A 53 29.22 6.52 -40.36
C TRP A 53 30.10 6.93 -39.19
N GLY A 54 31.28 7.45 -39.53
CA GLY A 54 32.10 8.21 -38.61
C GLY A 54 31.46 9.58 -38.37
N LEU A 55 31.40 10.00 -37.12
CA LEU A 55 31.28 11.40 -36.73
C LEU A 55 31.98 11.56 -35.37
N GLU A 56 32.86 12.55 -35.35
CA GLU A 56 33.72 12.98 -34.26
C GLU A 56 33.00 13.08 -32.90
N GLN A 57 33.54 12.41 -31.88
CA GLN A 57 33.26 12.76 -30.49
C GLN A 57 34.36 13.70 -30.00
N ARG A 58 33.95 14.96 -29.80
CA ARG A 58 34.68 15.96 -29.03
C ARG A 58 34.77 15.55 -27.56
N ASP A 59 35.97 15.69 -27.02
CA ASP A 59 36.28 15.58 -25.60
C ASP A 59 35.46 16.57 -24.76
N PHE A 60 34.69 16.04 -23.80
CA PHE A 60 34.23 16.78 -22.63
C PHE A 60 34.87 16.16 -21.37
N PRO A 61 35.35 16.99 -20.42
CA PRO A 61 36.08 16.49 -19.27
C PRO A 61 35.16 15.80 -18.25
N ARG A 62 35.59 14.65 -17.74
CA ARG A 62 34.95 13.93 -16.63
C ARG A 62 34.98 14.77 -15.33
N PRO A 63 33.91 14.72 -14.51
CA PRO A 63 33.87 15.39 -13.21
C PRO A 63 34.76 14.71 -12.14
N LEU A 64 35.29 15.54 -11.25
CA LEU A 64 36.46 15.33 -10.38
C LEU A 64 36.27 14.38 -9.18
N TRP A 65 35.28 13.49 -9.14
CA TRP A 65 35.01 12.67 -7.95
C TRP A 65 35.25 11.16 -8.12
N GLU A 66 35.64 10.69 -9.29
CA GLU A 66 36.09 9.30 -9.47
C GLU A 66 37.63 9.22 -9.46
N ARG A 67 38.18 9.03 -8.26
CA ARG A 67 39.54 8.48 -8.09
C ARG A 67 39.44 7.16 -7.31
N PRO A 68 40.09 6.07 -7.77
CA PRO A 68 40.13 4.81 -7.02
C PRO A 68 41.09 4.93 -5.83
N PRO A 69 40.86 4.19 -4.72
CA PRO A 69 41.72 4.27 -3.56
C PRO A 69 43.05 3.57 -3.82
N LEU A 70 44.14 4.30 -3.60
CA LEU A 70 45.50 3.76 -3.51
C LEU A 70 45.68 3.07 -2.15
N SER A 71 46.22 1.86 -2.18
CA SER A 71 46.76 1.14 -1.03
C SER A 71 47.85 1.96 -0.32
N ALA A 72 47.67 2.19 0.97
CA ALA A 72 48.71 2.47 1.97
C ALA A 72 48.10 2.09 3.32
N GLY A 73 48.70 1.20 4.11
CA GLY A 73 49.91 1.49 4.87
C GLY A 73 49.49 1.61 6.33
N ALA A 74 49.77 0.57 7.11
CA ALA A 74 49.38 0.47 8.51
C ALA A 74 50.15 1.49 9.36
N GLU A 75 49.50 2.59 9.74
CA GLU A 75 49.93 3.44 10.86
C GLU A 75 49.09 3.15 12.10
N ARG A 76 49.79 2.83 13.19
CA ARG A 76 49.25 2.56 14.52
C ARG A 76 48.73 3.87 15.13
N TYR A 77 47.44 3.93 15.43
CA TYR A 77 46.91 4.92 16.37
C TYR A 77 47.30 4.55 17.81
N PRO A 78 47.66 5.52 18.67
CA PRO A 78 47.83 5.29 20.09
C PRO A 78 46.46 5.07 20.78
N PRO A 79 46.40 4.26 21.85
CA PRO A 79 45.14 3.99 22.56
C PRO A 79 44.63 5.22 23.35
N PRO A 80 43.32 5.30 23.60
CA PRO A 80 42.71 6.40 24.35
C PRO A 80 43.09 6.39 25.84
N PRO A 81 43.06 7.54 26.52
CA PRO A 81 43.41 7.66 27.94
C PRO A 81 42.36 7.02 28.86
N PRO A 82 42.77 6.52 30.05
CA PRO A 82 41.87 5.89 31.01
C PRO A 82 40.95 6.92 31.72
N PRO A 83 39.77 6.47 32.20
CA PRO A 83 38.85 7.33 32.95
C PRO A 83 39.39 7.69 34.35
N PRO A 84 38.97 8.83 34.93
CA PRO A 84 39.43 9.28 36.24
C PRO A 84 38.88 8.40 37.39
N PRO A 85 39.60 8.35 38.53
CA PRO A 85 39.27 7.47 39.64
C PRO A 85 38.00 7.94 40.39
N GLN A 86 37.15 6.97 40.72
CA GLN A 86 36.04 7.14 41.65
C GLN A 86 36.58 7.38 43.06
N GLY A 87 36.41 8.61 43.56
CA GLY A 87 36.72 8.99 44.93
C GLY A 87 35.55 8.71 45.87
N GLN A 88 35.85 7.96 46.93
CA GLN A 88 35.00 7.60 48.05
C GLN A 88 34.73 8.79 48.98
N GLU A 89 33.50 8.81 49.51
CA GLU A 89 33.06 9.19 50.85
C GLU A 89 33.83 10.25 51.67
N ALA A 90 33.16 11.37 51.94
CA ALA A 90 33.20 12.06 53.23
C ALA A 90 31.96 12.96 53.39
N GLY A 91 30.90 12.41 53.99
CA GLY A 91 29.66 13.13 54.29
C GLY A 91 29.32 13.07 55.79
N ARG A 92 29.74 14.08 56.55
CA ARG A 92 29.15 14.46 57.84
C ARG A 92 29.39 15.94 58.06
N TYR A 93 28.36 16.78 57.92
CA TYR A 93 28.15 17.97 58.75
C TYR A 93 26.65 18.35 58.72
N HIS A 94 26.15 18.72 59.90
CA HIS A 94 24.76 19.03 60.24
C HIS A 94 24.29 20.39 59.69
N PRO A 95 22.96 20.64 59.62
CA PRO A 95 22.38 21.88 59.09
C PRO A 95 22.24 22.94 60.19
N CYS A 96 22.67 24.18 59.91
CA CYS A 96 22.27 25.36 60.67
C CYS A 96 21.19 26.14 59.90
N GLN A 97 20.05 26.30 60.55
CA GLN A 97 18.98 27.23 60.21
C GLN A 97 19.43 28.66 60.53
N GLU A 98 19.21 29.60 59.62
CA GLU A 98 19.09 31.01 59.95
C GLU A 98 17.81 31.59 59.33
N GLN A 99 16.98 32.13 60.21
CA GLN A 99 15.79 32.93 59.91
C GLN A 99 16.19 34.37 59.52
N PRO A 100 15.38 35.08 58.71
CA PRO A 100 15.60 36.49 58.43
C PRO A 100 14.88 37.41 59.45
N PRO A 101 15.49 38.55 59.87
CA PRO A 101 14.77 39.60 60.60
C PRO A 101 14.49 40.86 59.71
N PRO A 102 13.66 41.81 60.20
CA PRO A 102 12.56 42.42 59.43
C PRO A 102 12.81 43.85 58.91
N LEU A 103 11.91 44.31 58.03
CA LEU A 103 11.61 45.73 57.72
C LEU A 103 10.43 46.22 58.60
N PRO A 104 10.01 47.51 58.69
CA PRO A 104 10.57 48.84 58.31
C PRO A 104 10.42 49.88 59.50
N PRO A 105 10.41 51.22 59.30
CA PRO A 105 9.15 51.93 58.99
C PRO A 105 9.23 53.16 58.04
N HIS A 106 8.06 53.51 57.49
CA HIS A 106 7.72 54.65 56.63
C HIS A 106 7.82 56.01 57.34
N HIS A 107 8.06 57.11 56.60
CA HIS A 107 7.38 58.42 56.76
C HIS A 107 7.48 59.27 55.46
N LEU A 108 6.55 60.22 55.34
CA LEU A 108 5.94 60.82 54.14
C LEU A 108 6.64 62.12 53.64
N GLY A 109 6.32 62.55 52.39
CA GLY A 109 6.23 64.00 52.08
C GLY A 109 6.48 64.49 50.63
N LEU A 110 5.38 64.70 49.88
CA LEU A 110 5.06 65.81 48.93
C LEU A 110 5.98 66.07 47.70
N GLN A 111 5.56 65.77 46.44
CA GLN A 111 4.79 66.57 45.42
C GLN A 111 5.57 67.75 44.75
N PRO A 112 5.17 68.27 43.56
CA PRO A 112 4.95 67.66 42.23
C PRO A 112 5.62 68.50 41.07
N LEU A 113 5.83 67.98 39.84
CA LEU A 113 5.93 68.84 38.64
C LEU A 113 5.79 68.08 37.29
N GLU A 114 4.72 68.41 36.56
CA GLU A 114 4.59 68.73 35.11
C GLU A 114 5.10 67.82 33.97
N ALA A 115 4.13 67.44 33.09
CA ALA A 115 4.13 67.31 31.61
C ALA A 115 5.27 66.54 30.90
N GLY A 116 5.08 65.39 30.23
CA GLY A 116 4.22 65.00 29.09
C GLY A 116 5.10 64.27 28.03
N PRO A 117 4.63 63.73 26.88
CA PRO A 117 3.30 63.24 26.49
C PRO A 117 3.24 61.70 26.27
N GLN A 118 2.00 61.21 26.25
CA GLN A 118 1.57 59.85 25.95
C GLN A 118 1.90 59.42 24.51
N GLU A 119 2.45 58.21 24.35
CA GLU A 119 2.29 57.42 23.13
C GLU A 119 1.35 56.25 23.43
N GLN A 120 0.22 56.26 22.75
CA GLN A 120 -0.87 55.30 22.87
C GLN A 120 -0.44 53.94 22.32
N GLN A 121 -0.35 52.92 23.17
CA GLN A 121 -0.52 51.54 22.71
C GLN A 121 -1.72 50.93 23.44
N GLN A 122 -2.84 51.06 22.75
CA GLN A 122 -4.16 50.62 23.18
C GLN A 122 -4.19 49.09 23.21
N GLN A 123 -4.32 48.54 24.41
CA GLN A 123 -4.83 47.19 24.64
C GLN A 123 -6.24 47.12 24.04
N GLN A 124 -6.45 46.27 23.03
CA GLN A 124 -7.77 45.69 22.78
C GLN A 124 -7.86 44.38 23.56
N GLN A 125 -8.22 44.49 24.84
CA GLN A 125 -8.92 43.41 25.53
C GLN A 125 -10.39 43.51 25.11
N ARG A 126 -10.89 42.52 24.35
CA ARG A 126 -12.33 42.29 24.22
C ARG A 126 -12.75 41.24 25.25
N PRO A 127 -13.68 41.55 26.16
CA PRO A 127 -14.38 40.54 26.93
C PRO A 127 -15.70 40.13 26.23
N PHE A 128 -16.21 38.97 26.61
CA PHE A 128 -17.54 38.40 26.32
C PHE A 128 -17.84 37.91 24.88
N ARG A 129 -17.97 36.59 24.72
CA ARG A 129 -19.25 35.87 24.94
C ARG A 129 -19.05 34.36 24.80
N ASP A 130 -19.50 33.61 25.81
CA ASP A 130 -19.77 32.18 25.73
C ASP A 130 -20.82 31.93 24.65
N HIS A 131 -20.41 31.27 23.57
CA HIS A 131 -21.33 30.64 22.63
C HIS A 131 -21.44 29.16 22.98
N PRO A 132 -22.66 28.60 23.12
CA PRO A 132 -22.83 27.16 23.29
C PRO A 132 -22.39 26.41 22.02
N PRO A 133 -21.94 25.15 22.13
CA PRO A 133 -21.51 24.36 20.99
C PRO A 133 -22.67 24.15 20.01
N PRO A 134 -22.42 24.16 18.68
CA PRO A 134 -23.46 23.86 17.71
C PRO A 134 -23.90 22.42 17.88
N GLN A 135 -25.18 22.26 18.19
CA GLN A 135 -25.89 21.00 18.15
C GLN A 135 -25.85 20.48 16.71
N HIS A 136 -25.47 19.21 16.54
CA HIS A 136 -25.72 18.46 15.34
C HIS A 136 -27.21 18.53 15.02
N GLN A 137 -27.58 19.19 13.92
CA GLN A 137 -28.84 18.92 13.24
C GLN A 137 -28.55 18.15 11.94
N PRO A 138 -29.33 17.09 11.68
CA PRO A 138 -29.22 16.31 10.46
C PRO A 138 -29.67 17.16 9.26
N PHE A 139 -28.95 17.02 8.15
CA PHE A 139 -29.31 17.67 6.89
C PHE A 139 -30.75 17.27 6.46
N PRO A 140 -31.54 18.24 5.96
CA PRO A 140 -32.89 17.98 5.47
C PRO A 140 -32.84 17.24 4.13
N GLY A 141 -33.73 16.27 4.00
CA GLY A 141 -33.94 15.52 2.78
C GLY A 141 -34.33 16.40 1.60
N ARG A 142 -33.75 16.09 0.44
CA ARG A 142 -34.28 16.48 -0.86
C ARG A 142 -34.74 15.20 -1.57
N ALA A 143 -36.03 14.97 -1.49
CA ALA A 143 -36.82 14.38 -2.59
C ALA A 143 -36.64 15.25 -3.86
N ALA A 144 -36.86 14.82 -5.08
CA ALA A 144 -37.01 13.54 -5.77
C ALA A 144 -36.97 13.89 -7.29
N GLU A 145 -36.81 12.87 -8.13
CA GLU A 145 -37.18 12.76 -9.57
C GLU A 145 -35.98 12.32 -10.43
N ASN A 146 -35.85 11.01 -10.70
CA ASN A 146 -36.40 10.27 -11.85
C ASN A 146 -35.18 9.82 -12.68
N GLY A 147 -34.95 8.58 -13.10
CA GLY A 147 -35.70 7.33 -12.97
C GLY A 147 -34.76 6.19 -13.41
N GLY A 148 -34.93 5.01 -12.83
CA GLY A 148 -34.16 3.81 -13.15
C GLY A 148 -34.70 2.61 -12.36
N PRO A 149 -34.80 1.43 -12.96
CA PRO A 149 -36.02 0.63 -12.93
C PRO A 149 -36.19 -0.20 -11.67
N HIS A 150 -37.46 -0.45 -11.35
CA HIS A 150 -37.98 -1.48 -10.45
C HIS A 150 -37.02 -2.64 -10.16
N ARG A 151 -36.36 -2.61 -9.00
CA ARG A 151 -35.91 -3.81 -8.28
C ARG A 151 -37.14 -4.44 -7.63
N VAL A 152 -37.79 -5.31 -8.39
CA VAL A 152 -38.69 -6.32 -7.84
C VAL A 152 -37.83 -7.56 -7.52
N ASP A 153 -38.05 -8.12 -6.34
CA ASP A 153 -37.57 -9.40 -5.81
C ASP A 153 -36.09 -9.53 -5.39
N GLY A 154 -35.84 -9.18 -4.13
CA GLY A 154 -34.78 -9.83 -3.36
C GLY A 154 -35.18 -11.29 -3.06
N PRO A 155 -34.29 -12.28 -3.22
CA PRO A 155 -34.63 -13.65 -2.89
C PRO A 155 -34.72 -13.75 -1.37
N GLY A 156 -35.93 -14.01 -0.88
CA GLY A 156 -36.19 -14.36 0.51
C GLY A 156 -35.35 -15.55 0.98
N PRO A 157 -35.35 -15.85 2.29
CA PRO A 157 -34.63 -16.99 2.84
C PRO A 157 -35.06 -18.23 2.06
N ARG A 158 -34.12 -18.85 1.35
CA ARG A 158 -34.34 -20.13 0.69
C ARG A 158 -34.75 -21.11 1.78
N GLN A 159 -36.05 -21.29 1.93
CA GLN A 159 -36.60 -22.53 2.45
C GLN A 159 -35.92 -23.62 1.63
N LEU A 160 -35.09 -24.40 2.32
CA LEU A 160 -34.56 -25.64 1.82
C LEU A 160 -35.79 -26.52 1.55
N HIS A 161 -36.36 -26.40 0.36
CA HIS A 161 -37.24 -27.41 -0.17
C HIS A 161 -36.45 -28.73 -0.07
N PRO A 162 -37.01 -29.76 0.57
CA PRO A 162 -36.38 -31.07 0.58
C PRO A 162 -36.12 -31.43 -0.87
N ALA A 163 -34.85 -31.74 -1.16
CA ALA A 163 -34.41 -32.16 -2.48
C ALA A 163 -35.43 -33.16 -3.03
N ASP A 164 -35.99 -32.83 -4.19
CA ASP A 164 -36.89 -33.66 -4.99
C ASP A 164 -36.24 -35.04 -5.21
N HIS A 165 -36.44 -35.93 -4.24
CA HIS A 165 -36.16 -37.36 -4.28
C HIS A 165 -37.37 -38.00 -4.95
N GLY A 166 -37.61 -37.68 -6.22
CA GLY A 166 -38.95 -37.90 -6.78
C GLY A 166 -39.06 -38.09 -8.28
N ARG A 167 -37.98 -38.12 -9.05
CA ARG A 167 -38.04 -38.76 -10.37
C ARG A 167 -37.60 -40.21 -10.24
N GLY A 168 -38.56 -41.01 -9.78
CA GLY A 168 -38.51 -42.46 -9.90
C GLY A 168 -38.14 -42.84 -11.33
N ASP A 169 -37.04 -43.57 -11.44
CA ASP A 169 -36.67 -44.32 -12.63
C ASP A 169 -37.84 -45.30 -12.90
N PRO A 170 -38.48 -45.30 -14.08
CA PRO A 170 -39.54 -46.26 -14.40
C PRO A 170 -38.99 -47.67 -14.72
N GLY A 171 -37.81 -48.01 -14.22
CA GLY A 171 -37.23 -49.35 -14.32
C GLY A 171 -36.85 -49.81 -12.92
N GLY A 172 -37.30 -51.00 -12.52
CA GLY A 172 -37.06 -51.60 -11.21
C GLY A 172 -35.57 -51.71 -10.82
N PRO A 173 -35.27 -52.35 -9.67
CA PRO A 173 -33.91 -52.42 -9.13
C PRO A 173 -32.99 -53.20 -10.08
N GLY A 174 -32.39 -52.49 -11.03
CA GLY A 174 -31.34 -53.04 -11.87
C GLY A 174 -30.12 -53.40 -11.02
N PRO A 175 -29.22 -54.24 -11.55
CA PRO A 175 -28.07 -54.78 -10.81
C PRO A 175 -27.15 -53.67 -10.29
N SER A 176 -26.73 -53.77 -9.03
CA SER A 176 -25.75 -52.83 -8.49
C SER A 176 -24.37 -53.07 -9.12
N VAL A 177 -23.56 -52.01 -9.22
CA VAL A 177 -22.18 -52.14 -9.74
C VAL A 177 -21.33 -53.01 -8.81
N ALA A 178 -21.68 -53.09 -7.53
CA ALA A 178 -21.05 -53.98 -6.55
C ALA A 178 -21.43 -55.45 -6.79
N GLU A 179 -22.72 -55.74 -6.97
CA GLU A 179 -23.23 -57.08 -7.34
C GLU A 179 -22.62 -57.57 -8.64
N ALA A 180 -22.59 -56.74 -9.68
CA ALA A 180 -21.97 -57.12 -10.96
C ALA A 180 -20.47 -57.44 -10.80
N ARG A 181 -19.77 -56.70 -9.94
CA ARG A 181 -18.36 -56.97 -9.61
C ARG A 181 -18.22 -58.28 -8.83
N GLU A 182 -19.11 -58.56 -7.89
CA GLU A 182 -19.12 -59.79 -7.12
C GLU A 182 -19.44 -61.01 -7.97
N SER A 183 -20.42 -60.94 -8.87
CA SER A 183 -20.72 -62.00 -9.84
C SER A 183 -19.56 -62.25 -10.80
N ILE A 184 -18.90 -61.21 -11.31
CA ILE A 184 -17.68 -61.38 -12.14
C ILE A 184 -16.58 -62.10 -11.33
N LEU A 185 -16.34 -61.68 -10.09
CA LEU A 185 -15.36 -62.32 -9.22
C LEU A 185 -15.75 -63.76 -8.85
N GLY A 186 -17.05 -64.04 -8.67
CA GLY A 186 -17.59 -65.37 -8.42
C GLY A 186 -17.41 -66.30 -9.61
N VAL A 187 -17.72 -65.85 -10.82
CA VAL A 187 -17.45 -66.57 -12.08
C VAL A 187 -15.96 -66.86 -12.24
N CYS A 188 -15.07 -65.90 -11.95
CA CYS A 188 -13.62 -66.13 -11.97
C CYS A 188 -13.17 -67.20 -10.96
N ARG A 189 -13.84 -67.33 -9.81
CA ARG A 189 -13.53 -68.38 -8.82
C ARG A 189 -14.04 -69.75 -9.27
N LEU A 190 -15.30 -69.84 -9.68
CA LEU A 190 -15.93 -71.08 -10.15
C LEU A 190 -15.21 -71.65 -11.39
N THR A 191 -14.77 -70.78 -12.31
CA THR A 191 -13.94 -71.20 -13.45
C THR A 191 -12.58 -71.75 -13.04
N ALA A 192 -11.93 -71.18 -12.03
CA ALA A 192 -10.67 -71.70 -11.50
C ALA A 192 -10.86 -73.07 -10.81
N GLU A 193 -11.93 -73.24 -10.04
CA GLU A 193 -12.29 -74.50 -9.36
C GLU A 193 -12.66 -75.60 -10.37
N LEU A 194 -13.50 -75.30 -11.36
CA LEU A 194 -13.87 -76.23 -12.42
C LEU A 194 -12.63 -76.66 -13.24
N THR A 195 -11.71 -75.72 -13.53
CA THR A 195 -10.45 -76.04 -14.21
C THR A 195 -9.58 -76.98 -13.38
N ALA A 196 -9.54 -76.82 -12.05
CA ALA A 196 -8.82 -77.73 -11.16
C ALA A 196 -9.47 -79.13 -11.13
N LEU A 197 -10.81 -79.21 -11.08
CA LEU A 197 -11.54 -80.49 -11.16
C LEU A 197 -11.33 -81.20 -12.50
N CYS A 198 -11.35 -80.47 -13.62
CA CYS A 198 -11.06 -81.05 -14.93
C CYS A 198 -9.63 -81.61 -15.02
N ARG A 199 -8.65 -81.02 -14.31
CA ARG A 199 -7.30 -81.59 -14.19
C ARG A 199 -7.28 -82.86 -13.35
N ARG A 200 -8.04 -82.90 -12.25
CA ARG A 200 -8.18 -84.07 -11.36
C ARG A 200 -8.85 -85.24 -12.08
N LEU A 201 -9.93 -84.99 -12.81
CA LEU A 201 -10.64 -85.98 -13.65
C LEU A 201 -9.74 -86.63 -14.70
N ARG A 202 -8.80 -85.86 -15.28
CA ARG A 202 -7.81 -86.40 -16.23
C ARG A 202 -6.76 -87.29 -15.56
N GLN A 203 -6.58 -87.19 -14.24
CA GLN A 203 -5.62 -87.97 -13.46
C GLN A 203 -6.25 -89.21 -12.82
N SER A 204 -7.58 -89.25 -12.63
CA SER A 204 -8.31 -90.33 -11.94
C SER A 204 -9.05 -91.27 -12.90
N VAL A 205 -8.53 -91.50 -14.10
CA VAL A 205 -9.19 -92.30 -15.16
C VAL A 205 -9.24 -93.81 -14.82
N GLU A 206 -8.42 -94.26 -13.87
CA GLU A 206 -8.30 -95.68 -13.50
C GLU A 206 -9.24 -96.13 -12.36
N ASP A 207 -9.90 -95.19 -11.67
CA ASP A 207 -10.83 -95.48 -10.56
C ASP A 207 -12.24 -95.02 -10.94
N ASP A 208 -13.08 -95.97 -11.38
CA ASP A 208 -14.45 -95.70 -11.86
C ASP A 208 -15.32 -95.00 -10.80
N ALA A 209 -15.13 -95.30 -9.51
CA ALA A 209 -15.91 -94.71 -8.43
C ALA A 209 -15.46 -93.26 -8.13
N ALA A 210 -14.15 -93.03 -8.06
CA ALA A 210 -13.60 -91.68 -7.88
C ALA A 210 -13.81 -90.79 -9.11
N TRP A 211 -13.82 -91.39 -10.30
CA TRP A 211 -14.12 -90.69 -11.55
C TRP A 211 -15.58 -90.26 -11.62
N ALA A 212 -16.53 -91.14 -11.26
CA ALA A 212 -17.95 -90.81 -11.24
C ALA A 212 -18.27 -89.67 -10.25
N GLU A 213 -17.65 -89.68 -9.06
CA GLU A 213 -17.86 -88.64 -8.04
C GLU A 213 -17.26 -87.29 -8.45
N THR A 214 -16.02 -87.28 -8.94
CA THR A 214 -15.38 -86.04 -9.42
C THR A 214 -16.06 -85.49 -10.68
N HIS A 215 -16.68 -86.34 -11.49
CA HIS A 215 -17.48 -85.94 -12.65
C HIS A 215 -18.82 -85.31 -12.21
N ARG A 216 -19.46 -85.88 -11.18
CA ARG A 216 -20.65 -85.29 -10.55
C ARG A 216 -20.36 -83.90 -9.97
N GLU A 217 -19.28 -83.75 -9.21
CA GLU A 217 -18.84 -82.45 -8.67
C GLU A 217 -18.54 -81.41 -9.77
N ALA A 218 -17.93 -81.84 -10.89
CA ALA A 218 -17.67 -80.96 -12.02
C ALA A 218 -18.95 -80.52 -12.75
N LEU A 219 -19.97 -81.38 -12.82
CA LEU A 219 -21.29 -81.01 -13.34
C LEU A 219 -22.00 -80.01 -12.42
N GLU A 220 -21.96 -80.22 -11.11
CA GLU A 220 -22.54 -79.28 -10.13
C GLU A 220 -21.87 -77.90 -10.20
N LEU A 221 -20.53 -77.84 -10.30
CA LEU A 221 -19.81 -76.57 -10.50
C LEU A 221 -20.09 -75.94 -11.87
N LYS A 222 -20.29 -76.75 -12.91
CA LYS A 222 -20.68 -76.25 -14.24
C LYS A 222 -22.08 -75.62 -14.18
N GLU A 223 -23.04 -76.25 -13.51
CA GLU A 223 -24.38 -75.70 -13.33
C GLU A 223 -24.37 -74.42 -12.50
N ALA A 224 -23.57 -74.37 -11.43
CA ALA A 224 -23.36 -73.16 -10.63
C ALA A 224 -22.72 -72.03 -11.45
N LEU A 225 -21.75 -72.35 -12.31
CA LEU A 225 -21.11 -71.41 -13.22
C LEU A 225 -22.09 -70.87 -14.27
N GLU A 226 -22.90 -71.74 -14.88
CA GLU A 226 -23.93 -71.34 -15.84
C GLU A 226 -25.01 -70.46 -15.18
N ALA A 227 -25.35 -70.72 -13.92
CA ALA A 227 -26.27 -69.89 -13.14
C ALA A 227 -25.74 -68.47 -12.88
N GLU A 228 -24.47 -68.32 -12.47
CA GLU A 228 -23.82 -67.02 -12.25
C GLU A 228 -23.50 -66.27 -13.57
N LEU A 229 -23.28 -67.00 -14.68
CA LEU A 229 -22.98 -66.41 -15.98
C LEU A 229 -24.23 -65.92 -16.73
N ARG A 230 -25.40 -66.51 -16.49
CA ARG A 230 -26.69 -66.09 -17.08
C ARG A 230 -26.94 -64.58 -17.02
N PRO A 231 -26.85 -63.90 -15.86
CA PRO A 231 -27.07 -62.45 -15.80
C PRO A 231 -25.97 -61.66 -16.53
N LEU A 232 -24.72 -62.13 -16.52
CA LEU A 232 -23.60 -61.45 -17.18
C LEU A 232 -23.63 -61.59 -18.71
N THR A 233 -24.34 -62.59 -19.23
CA THR A 233 -24.52 -62.84 -20.67
C THR A 233 -25.68 -62.03 -21.24
N ASP A 234 -26.62 -61.59 -20.40
CA ASP A 234 -27.71 -60.72 -20.81
C ASP A 234 -27.19 -59.32 -21.20
N ALA A 235 -27.42 -58.94 -22.47
CA ALA A 235 -27.06 -57.63 -23.00
C ALA A 235 -27.78 -56.50 -22.25
N GLY A 236 -28.99 -56.74 -21.73
CA GLY A 236 -29.75 -55.78 -20.93
C GLY A 236 -29.08 -55.48 -19.59
N TYR A 237 -28.67 -56.51 -18.87
CA TYR A 237 -27.89 -56.44 -17.63
C TYR A 237 -26.59 -55.66 -17.83
N VAL A 238 -25.77 -56.03 -18.82
CA VAL A 238 -24.47 -55.38 -19.08
C VAL A 238 -24.67 -53.91 -19.47
N ALA A 239 -25.68 -53.59 -20.30
CA ALA A 239 -26.01 -52.21 -20.66
C ALA A 239 -26.49 -51.41 -19.44
N ALA A 240 -27.23 -52.01 -18.50
CA ALA A 240 -27.64 -51.36 -17.26
C ALA A 240 -26.44 -51.03 -16.36
N VAL A 241 -25.50 -51.97 -16.18
CA VAL A 241 -24.27 -51.76 -15.41
C VAL A 241 -23.38 -50.68 -16.04
N ARG A 242 -23.18 -50.72 -17.37
CA ARG A 242 -22.42 -49.69 -18.10
C ARG A 242 -23.05 -48.29 -17.96
N ARG A 243 -24.38 -48.18 -18.06
CA ARG A 243 -25.09 -46.91 -17.82
C ARG A 243 -24.86 -46.40 -16.40
N ARG A 244 -24.89 -47.27 -15.38
CA ARG A 244 -24.60 -46.88 -13.99
C ARG A 244 -23.16 -46.41 -13.80
N LEU A 245 -22.17 -47.10 -14.39
CA LEU A 245 -20.78 -46.66 -14.38
C LEU A 245 -20.59 -45.29 -15.06
N GLY A 246 -21.17 -45.07 -16.23
CA GLY A 246 -21.13 -43.77 -16.91
C GLY A 246 -21.76 -42.65 -16.08
N ARG A 247 -22.86 -42.92 -15.36
CA ARG A 247 -23.46 -41.97 -14.41
C ARG A 247 -22.52 -41.65 -13.23
N ILE A 248 -21.83 -42.66 -12.68
CA ILE A 248 -20.86 -42.49 -11.58
C ILE A 248 -19.65 -41.66 -12.03
N GLU A 249 -19.09 -41.97 -13.20
CA GLU A 249 -17.96 -41.24 -13.78
C GLU A 249 -18.32 -39.79 -14.07
N THR A 250 -19.47 -39.56 -14.69
CA THR A 250 -19.99 -38.21 -14.97
C THR A 250 -20.19 -37.44 -13.66
N ARG A 251 -20.77 -38.06 -12.64
CA ARG A 251 -20.96 -37.44 -11.32
C ARG A 251 -19.62 -37.08 -10.67
N ARG A 252 -18.63 -37.98 -10.70
CA ARG A 252 -17.29 -37.75 -10.15
C ARG A 252 -16.55 -36.65 -10.91
N SER A 253 -16.63 -36.64 -12.23
CA SER A 253 -16.04 -35.61 -13.08
C SER A 253 -16.65 -34.23 -12.79
N ARG A 254 -17.98 -34.12 -12.73
CA ARG A 254 -18.67 -32.88 -12.31
C ARG A 254 -18.28 -32.42 -10.91
N ALA A 255 -18.16 -33.35 -9.97
CA ALA A 255 -17.74 -33.03 -8.60
C ALA A 255 -16.29 -32.51 -8.54
N ARG A 256 -15.38 -33.07 -9.35
CA ARG A 256 -13.99 -32.59 -9.48
C ARG A 256 -13.94 -31.17 -10.07
N ARG A 257 -14.61 -30.95 -11.20
CA ARG A 257 -14.70 -29.61 -11.82
C ARG A 257 -15.26 -28.57 -10.86
N LYS A 258 -16.37 -28.88 -10.19
CA LYS A 258 -16.96 -27.99 -9.18
C LYS A 258 -16.00 -27.70 -8.02
N LYS A 259 -15.20 -28.68 -7.58
CA LYS A 259 -14.19 -28.49 -6.52
C LYS A 259 -13.04 -27.60 -7.01
N GLU A 260 -12.61 -27.78 -8.24
CA GLU A 260 -11.56 -26.96 -8.88
C GLU A 260 -12.04 -25.52 -9.05
N GLU A 261 -13.26 -25.31 -9.57
CA GLU A 261 -13.91 -24.00 -9.69
C GLU A 261 -14.01 -23.29 -8.34
N LEU A 262 -14.50 -23.97 -7.30
CA LEU A 262 -14.55 -23.42 -5.94
C LEU A 262 -13.16 -23.10 -5.38
N GLY A 263 -12.16 -23.91 -5.73
CA GLY A 263 -10.76 -23.67 -5.35
C GLY A 263 -10.19 -22.43 -6.03
N LEU A 264 -10.47 -22.23 -7.32
CA LEU A 264 -10.07 -21.04 -8.08
C LEU A 264 -10.79 -19.79 -7.54
N GLU A 265 -12.11 -19.83 -7.37
CA GLU A 265 -12.86 -18.74 -6.76
C GLU A 265 -12.34 -18.38 -5.36
N GLY A 266 -12.00 -19.39 -4.55
CA GLY A 266 -11.43 -19.19 -3.22
C GLY A 266 -10.07 -18.49 -3.26
N ARG A 267 -9.21 -18.89 -4.20
CA ARG A 267 -7.90 -18.24 -4.42
C ARG A 267 -8.06 -16.80 -4.87
N GLU A 268 -8.90 -16.53 -5.87
CA GLU A 268 -9.16 -15.16 -6.34
C GLU A 268 -9.75 -14.28 -5.22
N ARG A 269 -10.68 -14.82 -4.41
CA ARG A 269 -11.22 -14.10 -3.25
C ARG A 269 -10.12 -13.80 -2.23
N GLY A 270 -9.21 -14.75 -2.02
CA GLY A 270 -8.03 -14.59 -1.18
C GLY A 270 -7.06 -13.54 -1.70
N GLU A 271 -6.75 -13.54 -2.99
CA GLU A 271 -5.91 -12.54 -3.65
C GLU A 271 -6.52 -11.14 -3.55
N ARG A 272 -7.81 -10.99 -3.87
CA ARG A 272 -8.52 -9.70 -3.69
C ARG A 272 -8.53 -9.24 -2.23
N ALA A 273 -8.57 -10.16 -1.27
CA ALA A 273 -8.48 -9.83 0.15
C ALA A 273 -7.07 -9.37 0.53
N ALA A 274 -6.05 -10.08 0.06
CA ALA A 274 -4.65 -9.73 0.25
C ALA A 274 -4.30 -8.37 -0.37
N GLU A 275 -4.84 -8.04 -1.55
CA GLU A 275 -4.69 -6.72 -2.18
C GLU A 275 -5.32 -5.61 -1.33
N ARG A 276 -6.51 -5.84 -0.77
CA ARG A 276 -7.15 -4.88 0.15
C ARG A 276 -6.34 -4.69 1.43
N GLU A 277 -5.84 -5.79 2.00
CA GLU A 277 -4.98 -5.75 3.20
C GLU A 277 -3.65 -5.04 2.91
N ALA A 278 -2.99 -5.34 1.79
CA ALA A 278 -1.79 -4.65 1.35
C ALA A 278 -2.04 -3.15 1.16
N GLY A 279 -3.17 -2.75 0.56
CA GLY A 279 -3.57 -1.36 0.44
C GLY A 279 -3.76 -0.66 1.79
N ILE A 280 -4.32 -1.36 2.78
CA ILE A 280 -4.46 -0.85 4.16
C ILE A 280 -3.08 -0.67 4.81
N ASP A 281 -2.19 -1.64 4.66
CA ASP A 281 -0.87 -1.61 5.27
C ASP A 281 0.03 -0.56 4.63
N GLU A 282 -0.03 -0.39 3.31
CA GLU A 282 0.61 0.73 2.62
C GLU A 282 0.11 2.07 3.13
N TRP A 283 -1.20 2.22 3.33
CA TRP A 283 -1.77 3.45 3.87
C TRP A 283 -1.30 3.71 5.31
N ARG A 284 -1.26 2.67 6.15
CA ARG A 284 -0.72 2.75 7.52
C ARG A 284 0.76 3.13 7.51
N ALA A 285 1.57 2.52 6.65
CA ALA A 285 2.99 2.84 6.50
C ALA A 285 3.21 4.28 6.04
N LYS A 286 2.44 4.75 5.04
CA LYS A 286 2.43 6.15 4.60
C LYS A 286 2.07 7.09 5.76
N ARG A 287 1.10 6.71 6.59
CA ARG A 287 0.67 7.52 7.74
C ARG A 287 1.73 7.57 8.85
N VAL A 288 2.34 6.44 9.19
CA VAL A 288 3.44 6.36 10.17
C VAL A 288 4.62 7.22 9.69
N ARG A 289 5.03 7.07 8.43
CA ARG A 289 6.10 7.88 7.83
C ARG A 289 5.80 9.36 7.93
N GLN A 290 4.57 9.80 7.61
CA GLN A 290 4.19 11.22 7.76
C GLN A 290 4.31 11.73 9.21
N VAL A 291 3.95 10.90 10.19
CA VAL A 291 4.08 11.26 11.61
C VAL A 291 5.53 11.33 12.04
N GLU A 292 6.36 10.38 11.61
CA GLU A 292 7.79 10.35 11.89
C GLU A 292 8.52 11.54 11.28
N GLU A 293 8.23 11.88 10.01
CA GLU A 293 8.83 13.06 9.36
C GLU A 293 8.44 14.34 10.09
N LYS A 294 7.16 14.51 10.48
CA LYS A 294 6.74 15.65 11.32
C LYS A 294 7.41 15.68 12.68
N LYS A 295 7.73 14.51 13.25
CA LYS A 295 8.45 14.41 14.51
C LYS A 295 9.90 14.87 14.34
N LYS A 296 10.59 14.38 13.30
CA LYS A 296 11.96 14.80 12.95
C LYS A 296 12.03 16.30 12.68
N GLU A 297 11.08 16.86 11.94
CA GLU A 297 10.98 18.31 11.68
C GLU A 297 10.88 19.12 12.98
N ARG A 298 10.04 18.69 13.93
CA ARG A 298 9.92 19.32 15.26
C ARG A 298 11.21 19.20 16.07
N GLU A 299 11.87 18.05 16.03
CA GLU A 299 13.14 17.82 16.71
C GLU A 299 14.25 18.72 16.13
N LEU A 300 14.33 18.86 14.81
CA LEU A 300 15.25 19.77 14.13
C LEU A 300 14.99 21.23 14.51
N LYS A 301 13.71 21.65 14.50
CA LYS A 301 13.32 23.00 14.94
C LYS A 301 13.70 23.25 16.39
N ALA A 302 13.42 22.30 17.29
CA ALA A 302 13.78 22.42 18.70
C ALA A 302 15.30 22.49 18.91
N ALA A 303 16.08 21.74 18.13
CA ALA A 303 17.54 21.82 18.15
C ALA A 303 18.04 23.20 17.70
N ALA A 304 17.47 23.74 16.61
CA ALA A 304 17.81 25.08 16.12
C ALA A 304 17.45 26.18 17.14
N ASP A 305 16.26 26.10 17.74
CA ASP A 305 15.81 27.01 18.80
C ASP A 305 16.71 26.93 20.05
N SER A 306 17.18 25.73 20.41
CA SER A 306 18.12 25.52 21.50
C SER A 306 19.46 26.21 21.26
N VAL A 307 20.02 26.11 20.04
CA VAL A 307 21.26 26.79 19.67
C VAL A 307 21.08 28.31 19.72
N LEU A 308 19.96 28.84 19.19
CA LEU A 308 19.64 30.27 19.27
C LEU A 308 19.48 30.76 20.72
N ALA A 309 18.83 29.96 21.58
CA ALA A 309 18.70 30.28 23.00
C ALA A 309 20.05 30.34 23.70
N GLU A 310 21.00 29.47 23.34
CA GLU A 310 22.36 29.52 23.87
C GLU A 310 23.10 30.80 23.44
N VAL A 311 23.01 31.20 22.17
CA VAL A 311 23.61 32.46 21.69
C VAL A 311 23.01 33.67 22.42
N ARG A 312 21.68 33.69 22.62
CA ARG A 312 21.01 34.76 23.39
C ARG A 312 21.45 34.79 24.85
N LYS A 313 21.69 33.63 25.46
CA LYS A 313 22.25 33.55 26.81
C LYS A 313 23.66 34.14 26.85
N LYS A 314 24.52 33.81 25.87
CA LYS A 314 25.87 34.39 25.75
C LYS A 314 25.84 35.91 25.58
N GLN A 315 24.93 36.45 24.77
CA GLN A 315 24.71 37.89 24.64
C GLN A 315 24.27 38.52 25.97
N ALA A 316 23.32 37.91 26.67
CA ALA A 316 22.84 38.40 27.97
C ALA A 316 23.95 38.39 29.04
N ASP A 317 24.79 37.35 29.04
CA ASP A 317 25.95 37.25 29.93
C ASP A 317 26.99 38.34 29.61
N ALA A 318 27.28 38.61 28.33
CA ALA A 318 28.17 39.70 27.92
C ALA A 318 27.66 41.07 28.37
N LYS A 319 26.35 41.34 28.23
CA LYS A 319 25.69 42.55 28.74
C LYS A 319 25.82 42.66 30.26
N ARG A 320 25.56 41.58 31.00
CA ARG A 320 25.72 41.53 32.46
C ARG A 320 27.14 41.90 32.90
N ILE A 321 28.17 41.41 32.21
CA ILE A 321 29.56 41.73 32.55
C ILE A 321 29.86 43.21 32.25
N LEU A 322 29.33 43.78 31.15
CA LEU A 322 29.46 45.21 30.88
C LEU A 322 28.80 46.06 31.98
N ASP A 323 27.64 45.65 32.48
CA ASP A 323 26.94 46.33 33.57
C ASP A 323 27.75 46.27 34.87
N ILE A 324 28.38 45.13 35.17
CA ILE A 324 29.29 44.98 36.32
C ILE A 324 30.50 45.92 36.19
N LEU A 325 31.13 46.00 35.01
CA LEU A 325 32.25 46.93 34.78
C LEU A 325 31.83 48.38 34.97
N CYS A 326 30.65 48.77 34.49
CA CYS A 326 30.07 50.09 34.72
C CYS A 326 29.81 50.36 36.22
N ALA A 327 29.32 49.37 36.97
CA ALA A 327 29.12 49.49 38.41
C ALA A 327 30.46 49.63 39.17
N LEU A 328 31.51 48.91 38.75
CA LEU A 328 32.85 49.02 39.32
C LEU A 328 33.46 50.41 39.10
N GLU A 329 33.29 50.98 37.91
CA GLU A 329 33.72 52.36 37.63
C GLU A 329 33.01 53.37 38.52
N LYS A 330 31.69 53.25 38.69
CA LYS A 330 30.90 54.10 39.60
C LYS A 330 31.38 53.96 41.04
N LEU A 331 31.59 52.73 41.52
CA LEU A 331 32.09 52.46 42.88
C LEU A 331 33.47 53.07 43.10
N ARG A 332 34.37 52.95 42.10
CA ARG A 332 35.69 53.58 42.15
C ARG A 332 35.57 55.11 42.25
N LYS A 333 34.73 55.75 41.43
CA LYS A 333 34.48 57.21 41.49
C LYS A 333 33.99 57.66 42.87
N LEU A 334 32.98 56.97 43.42
CA LEU A 334 32.46 57.25 44.76
C LEU A 334 33.53 57.11 45.85
N ARG A 335 34.40 56.08 45.75
CA ARG A 335 35.52 55.90 46.69
C ARG A 335 36.55 57.02 46.57
N LYS A 336 36.86 57.50 45.37
CA LYS A 336 37.74 58.66 45.16
C LYS A 336 37.15 59.94 45.75
N GLU A 337 35.87 60.21 45.50
CA GLU A 337 35.17 61.37 46.05
C GLU A 337 35.11 61.32 47.58
N ALA A 338 34.85 60.15 48.17
CA ALA A 338 34.86 59.96 49.62
C ALA A 338 36.26 60.14 50.23
N ALA A 339 37.32 59.72 49.54
CA ALA A 339 38.70 59.90 49.97
C ALA A 339 39.13 61.37 49.86
N ALA A 340 38.75 62.06 48.78
CA ALA A 340 38.96 63.49 48.60
C ALA A 340 38.31 64.34 49.71
N ARG A 341 37.09 63.98 50.14
CA ARG A 341 36.42 64.60 51.30
C ARG A 341 37.18 64.40 52.63
N LYS A 342 38.01 63.36 52.73
CA LYS A 342 38.89 63.09 53.88
C LYS A 342 40.30 63.66 53.71
N ALA A 343 40.55 64.46 52.66
CA ALA A 343 41.86 64.99 52.28
C ALA A 343 42.94 63.93 51.99
N VAL A 344 42.54 62.68 51.70
CA VAL A 344 43.43 61.59 51.31
C VAL A 344 43.23 61.33 49.82
N HIS A 345 44.22 61.65 49.01
CA HIS A 345 44.19 61.40 47.57
C HIS A 345 44.95 60.12 47.22
N PRO A 346 44.29 59.10 46.65
CA PRO A 346 44.98 57.96 46.07
C PRO A 346 45.96 58.40 44.97
N PRO A 347 47.09 57.70 44.76
CA PRO A 347 48.04 58.04 43.71
C PRO A 347 47.37 57.99 42.32
N PRO A 348 47.59 59.01 41.46
CA PRO A 348 46.95 59.10 40.14
C PRO A 348 47.32 57.93 39.21
N SER A 349 48.54 57.39 39.35
CA SER A 349 49.00 56.21 38.61
C SER A 349 48.14 54.97 38.84
N SER A 350 47.62 54.79 40.06
CA SER A 350 46.76 53.65 40.40
C SER A 350 45.40 53.71 39.71
N ASP A 351 44.95 54.92 39.37
CA ASP A 351 43.69 55.18 38.70
C ASP A 351 43.79 55.03 37.19
N GLU A 352 44.89 55.49 36.61
CA GLU A 352 45.21 55.27 35.21
C GLU A 352 45.31 53.78 34.88
N ILE A 353 45.99 52.98 35.73
CA ILE A 353 46.09 51.53 35.57
C ILE A 353 44.70 50.87 35.64
N PHE A 354 43.84 51.30 36.58
CA PHE A 354 42.48 50.78 36.69
C PHE A 354 41.63 51.11 35.47
N GLN A 355 41.68 52.35 34.99
CA GLN A 355 40.96 52.77 33.79
C GLN A 355 41.44 51.99 32.57
N LEU A 356 42.75 51.85 32.38
CA LEU A 356 43.33 51.05 31.29
C LEU A 356 42.82 49.60 31.30
N HIS A 357 42.80 48.95 32.46
CA HIS A 357 42.30 47.58 32.59
C HIS A 357 40.80 47.46 32.31
N VAL A 358 39.97 48.36 32.87
CA VAL A 358 38.52 48.34 32.64
C VAL A 358 38.18 48.64 31.18
N GLU A 359 38.87 49.58 30.55
CA GLU A 359 38.73 49.89 29.13
C GLU A 359 39.15 48.72 28.24
N GLY A 360 40.25 48.04 28.57
CA GLY A 360 40.69 46.82 27.89
C GLY A 360 39.64 45.71 27.95
N LEU A 361 39.09 45.44 29.14
CA LEU A 361 38.02 44.45 29.34
C LEU A 361 36.74 44.84 28.60
N ARG A 362 36.34 46.12 28.65
CA ARG A 362 35.18 46.64 27.93
C ARG A 362 35.34 46.45 26.42
N LYS A 363 36.51 46.77 25.86
CA LYS A 363 36.84 46.55 24.43
C LYS A 363 36.74 45.06 24.08
N MET A 364 37.28 44.17 24.92
CA MET A 364 37.21 42.72 24.69
C MET A 364 35.78 42.19 24.70
N ILE A 365 34.96 42.60 25.68
CA ILE A 365 33.57 42.14 25.79
C ILE A 365 32.71 42.69 24.66
N LYS A 366 32.93 43.96 24.25
CA LYS A 366 32.25 44.53 23.07
C LYS A 366 32.54 43.73 21.80
N LYS A 367 33.80 43.40 21.54
CA LYS A 367 34.19 42.53 20.41
C LYS A 367 33.50 41.17 20.46
N ARG A 368 33.40 40.54 21.65
CA ARG A 368 32.67 39.27 21.81
C ARG A 368 31.17 39.42 21.59
N SER A 369 30.57 40.52 22.03
CA SER A 369 29.15 40.82 21.77
C SER A 369 28.87 40.94 20.27
N GLU A 370 29.71 41.66 19.53
CA GLU A 370 29.58 41.81 18.08
C GLU A 370 29.64 40.46 17.34
N LEU A 371 30.48 39.53 17.81
CA LEU A 371 30.56 38.16 17.28
C LEU A 371 29.27 37.38 17.54
N TYR A 372 28.72 37.42 18.76
CA TYR A 372 27.45 36.75 19.06
C TYR A 372 26.27 37.36 18.28
N ASP A 373 26.29 38.68 18.06
CA ASP A 373 25.29 39.38 17.25
C ASP A 373 25.40 39.03 15.75
N ALA A 374 26.62 38.77 15.25
CA ALA A 374 26.82 38.25 13.91
C ALA A 374 26.38 36.78 13.79
N GLU A 375 26.69 35.94 14.78
CA GLU A 375 26.29 34.54 14.86
C GLU A 375 24.75 34.39 14.90
N GLU A 376 24.06 35.16 15.74
CA GLU A 376 22.59 35.14 15.80
C GLU A 376 21.96 35.57 14.46
N ARG A 377 22.52 36.61 13.81
CA ARG A 377 22.04 37.07 12.49
C ARG A 377 22.27 36.00 11.42
N ALA A 378 23.43 35.35 11.40
CA ALA A 378 23.72 34.27 10.46
C ALA A 378 22.77 33.08 10.65
N LEU A 379 22.58 32.62 11.88
CA LEU A 379 21.65 31.53 12.19
C LEU A 379 20.21 31.88 11.80
N ARG A 380 19.76 33.11 12.05
CA ARG A 380 18.40 33.54 11.68
C ARG A 380 18.18 33.53 10.17
N VAL A 381 19.14 34.02 9.38
CA VAL A 381 19.07 33.97 7.90
C VAL A 381 19.05 32.54 7.39
N MET A 382 19.82 31.63 8.00
CA MET A 382 19.79 30.20 7.63
C MET A 382 18.42 29.57 7.90
N LEU A 383 17.82 29.83 9.07
CA LEU A 383 16.48 29.33 9.42
C LEU A 383 15.38 29.92 8.52
N GLU A 384 15.47 31.21 8.20
CA GLU A 384 14.52 31.88 7.30
C GLU A 384 14.65 31.37 5.86
N GLY A 385 15.88 31.14 5.39
CA GLY A 385 16.14 30.59 4.05
C GLY A 385 15.58 29.17 3.87
N GLU A 386 15.72 28.31 4.88
CA GLU A 386 15.17 26.94 4.87
C GLU A 386 13.64 26.95 4.87
N GLN A 387 13.02 27.78 5.72
CA GLN A 387 11.55 27.95 5.74
C GLN A 387 11.00 28.53 4.43
N GLU A 388 11.71 29.49 3.83
CA GLU A 388 11.26 30.10 2.57
C GLU A 388 11.36 29.12 1.40
N GLU A 389 12.40 28.28 1.38
CA GLU A 389 12.55 27.20 0.40
C GLU A 389 11.44 26.15 0.56
N GLU A 390 11.12 25.75 1.78
CA GLU A 390 10.01 24.83 2.06
C GLU A 390 8.66 25.41 1.60
N ARG A 391 8.38 26.68 1.91
CA ARG A 391 7.17 27.37 1.42
C ARG A 391 7.11 27.48 -0.09
N LYS A 392 8.26 27.57 -0.77
CA LYS A 392 8.33 27.56 -2.25
C LYS A 392 8.01 26.18 -2.80
N ARG A 393 8.62 25.12 -2.24
CA ARG A 393 8.35 23.72 -2.62
C ARG A 393 6.90 23.32 -2.38
N GLU A 394 6.28 23.77 -1.28
CA GLU A 394 4.86 23.56 -1.04
C GLU A 394 3.97 24.23 -2.10
N ARG A 395 4.27 25.47 -2.48
CA ARG A 395 3.52 26.20 -3.51
C ARG A 395 3.66 25.52 -4.88
N GLU A 396 4.87 25.09 -5.23
CA GLU A 396 5.12 24.33 -6.45
C GLU A 396 4.39 22.99 -6.46
N ASN A 397 4.42 22.24 -5.35
CA ASN A 397 3.64 21.01 -5.21
C ASN A 397 2.13 21.24 -5.29
N LYS A 398 1.61 22.33 -4.71
CA LYS A 398 0.20 22.72 -4.81
C LYS A 398 -0.18 23.02 -6.26
N LEU A 399 0.65 23.79 -6.98
CA LEU A 399 0.44 24.09 -8.40
C LEU A 399 0.49 22.81 -9.25
N LYS A 400 1.48 21.94 -9.00
CA LYS A 400 1.60 20.65 -9.70
C LYS A 400 0.36 19.78 -9.47
N LYS A 401 -0.13 19.71 -8.24
CA LYS A 401 -1.34 18.95 -7.89
C LYS A 401 -2.60 19.55 -8.52
N GLN A 402 -2.69 20.88 -8.61
CA GLN A 402 -3.79 21.53 -9.33
C GLN A 402 -3.74 21.24 -10.83
N ARG A 403 -2.54 21.29 -11.43
CA ARG A 403 -2.31 20.95 -12.83
C ARG A 403 -2.68 19.50 -13.12
N GLU A 404 -2.23 18.56 -12.29
CA GLU A 404 -2.55 17.14 -12.40
C GLU A 404 -4.05 16.89 -12.26
N LYS A 405 -4.72 17.57 -11.31
CA LYS A 405 -6.18 17.49 -11.17
C LYS A 405 -6.91 18.03 -12.40
N LEU A 406 -6.42 19.12 -12.99
CA LEU A 406 -7.00 19.66 -14.23
C LEU A 406 -6.80 18.69 -15.39
N GLU A 407 -5.62 18.08 -15.52
CA GLU A 407 -5.33 17.05 -16.52
C GLU A 407 -6.20 15.81 -16.32
N GLU A 408 -6.44 15.38 -15.07
CA GLU A 408 -7.33 14.27 -14.76
C GLU A 408 -8.78 14.58 -15.13
N GLN A 409 -9.26 15.79 -14.82
CA GLN A 409 -10.58 16.26 -15.24
C GLN A 409 -10.72 16.35 -16.76
N GLN A 410 -9.68 16.81 -17.46
CA GLN A 410 -9.66 16.83 -18.92
C GLN A 410 -9.79 15.41 -19.49
N ARG A 411 -9.01 14.45 -18.96
CA ARG A 411 -9.10 13.05 -19.37
C ARG A 411 -10.48 12.44 -19.07
N GLU A 412 -11.08 12.79 -17.93
CA GLU A 412 -12.43 12.34 -17.58
C GLU A 412 -13.47 12.91 -18.56
N VAL A 413 -13.39 14.19 -18.90
CA VAL A 413 -14.26 14.82 -19.90
C VAL A 413 -14.04 14.20 -21.27
N GLU A 414 -12.80 14.01 -21.71
CA GLU A 414 -12.48 13.35 -22.98
C GLU A 414 -13.04 11.94 -23.03
N PHE A 415 -12.91 11.18 -21.94
CA PHE A 415 -13.48 9.84 -21.82
C PHE A 415 -15.01 9.85 -21.90
N ILE A 416 -15.70 10.80 -21.26
CA ILE A 416 -17.16 10.91 -21.31
C ILE A 416 -17.63 11.33 -22.72
N MET A 417 -16.92 12.25 -23.37
CA MET A 417 -17.30 12.79 -24.68
C MET A 417 -17.00 11.84 -25.84
N PHE A 418 -15.84 11.19 -25.83
CA PHE A 418 -15.31 10.43 -26.95
C PHE A 418 -15.20 8.92 -26.68
N GLY A 419 -15.47 8.50 -25.44
CA GLY A 419 -15.33 7.11 -25.02
C GLY A 419 -13.88 6.70 -24.79
N ASP A 420 -13.66 5.39 -24.68
CA ASP A 420 -12.34 4.83 -24.42
C ASP A 420 -11.42 4.98 -25.66
N PRO A 421 -10.26 5.66 -25.56
CA PRO A 421 -9.31 5.76 -26.65
C PRO A 421 -8.67 4.42 -27.03
N GLU A 422 -8.74 3.38 -26.21
CA GLU A 422 -8.16 2.06 -26.49
C GLU A 422 -9.20 0.94 -26.32
N LEU A 423 -10.12 0.80 -27.30
CA LEU A 423 -11.05 -0.32 -27.28
C LEU A 423 -10.29 -1.65 -27.43
N PRO A 424 -10.60 -2.66 -26.60
CA PRO A 424 -9.95 -3.96 -26.68
C PRO A 424 -10.06 -4.61 -28.05
N SER A 425 -9.02 -5.38 -28.42
CA SER A 425 -9.13 -6.72 -29.06
C SER A 425 -10.43 -6.97 -29.82
N ASN A 426 -11.40 -7.40 -29.01
CA ASN A 426 -12.61 -8.09 -29.40
C ASN A 426 -13.86 -7.21 -29.20
N HIS A 427 -13.70 -5.89 -29.07
CA HIS A 427 -14.84 -5.02 -28.81
C HIS A 427 -15.75 -4.91 -30.05
N PRO A 428 -17.08 -5.07 -29.92
CA PRO A 428 -18.02 -5.07 -31.05
C PRO A 428 -18.01 -3.76 -31.86
N LEU A 429 -17.70 -2.63 -31.21
CA LEU A 429 -17.58 -1.31 -31.87
C LEU A 429 -16.25 -1.06 -32.59
N ARG A 430 -15.26 -1.97 -32.48
CA ARG A 430 -13.92 -1.76 -33.06
C ARG A 430 -13.93 -1.59 -34.59
N PRO A 431 -14.67 -2.40 -35.39
CA PRO A 431 -14.70 -2.20 -36.85
C PRO A 431 -15.25 -0.83 -37.24
N PHE A 432 -16.27 -0.34 -36.53
CA PHE A 432 -16.84 0.99 -36.76
C PHE A 432 -15.83 2.10 -36.46
N ARG A 433 -15.08 1.98 -35.36
CA ARG A 433 -14.05 2.96 -35.03
C ARG A 433 -12.90 2.95 -36.04
N GLN A 434 -12.46 1.77 -36.49
CA GLN A 434 -11.45 1.65 -37.55
C GLN A 434 -11.91 2.29 -38.86
N TYR A 435 -13.19 2.15 -39.20
CA TYR A 435 -13.76 2.81 -40.38
C TYR A 435 -13.74 4.34 -40.27
N TYR A 436 -14.06 4.93 -39.11
CA TYR A 436 -14.01 6.40 -38.97
C TYR A 436 -12.59 6.95 -38.82
N LEU A 437 -11.67 6.19 -38.22
CA LEU A 437 -10.26 6.60 -38.03
C LEU A 437 -9.32 6.15 -39.17
N GLN A 438 -9.85 5.56 -40.24
CA GLN A 438 -9.05 5.05 -41.37
C GLN A 438 -8.13 6.12 -42.00
N ALA A 439 -8.56 7.39 -41.96
CA ALA A 439 -7.80 8.52 -42.47
C ALA A 439 -6.53 8.83 -41.65
N GLU A 440 -6.55 8.55 -40.34
CA GLU A 440 -5.40 8.74 -39.46
C GLU A 440 -4.32 7.67 -39.68
N HIS A 441 -4.74 6.48 -40.13
CA HIS A 441 -3.88 5.31 -40.29
C HIS A 441 -3.38 5.12 -41.73
N SER A 442 -4.03 5.75 -42.72
CA SER A 442 -3.63 5.67 -44.13
C SER A 442 -3.81 7.01 -44.83
N PRO A 443 -2.73 7.65 -45.30
CA PRO A 443 -2.83 8.91 -46.03
C PRO A 443 -3.57 8.75 -47.36
N HIS A 444 -3.58 7.55 -47.96
CA HIS A 444 -4.32 7.30 -49.19
C HIS A 444 -5.82 7.37 -48.96
N VAL A 445 -6.28 6.84 -47.83
CA VAL A 445 -7.70 6.89 -47.45
C VAL A 445 -8.11 8.31 -47.08
N LEU A 446 -7.24 9.09 -46.42
CA LEU A 446 -7.46 10.52 -46.21
C LEU A 446 -7.65 11.27 -47.54
N VAL A 447 -6.77 11.04 -48.51
CA VAL A 447 -6.86 11.65 -49.84
C VAL A 447 -8.13 11.21 -50.56
N GLN A 448 -8.50 9.93 -50.48
CA GLN A 448 -9.73 9.40 -51.06
C GLN A 448 -10.96 10.06 -50.44
N ILE A 449 -11.07 10.07 -49.11
CA ILE A 449 -12.17 10.74 -48.39
C ILE A 449 -12.24 12.20 -48.83
N ARG A 450 -11.09 12.89 -48.91
CA ARG A 450 -11.05 14.28 -49.37
C ARG A 450 -11.56 14.43 -50.80
N GLN A 451 -11.13 13.57 -51.72
CA GLN A 451 -11.61 13.57 -53.11
C GLN A 451 -13.12 13.30 -53.18
N GLU A 452 -13.63 12.37 -52.37
CA GLU A 452 -15.06 12.08 -52.27
C GLU A 452 -15.84 13.32 -51.81
N TRP A 453 -15.33 14.07 -50.82
CA TRP A 453 -15.92 15.34 -50.40
C TRP A 453 -15.80 16.45 -51.46
N ASP A 454 -14.66 16.55 -52.14
CA ASP A 454 -14.42 17.56 -53.17
C ASP A 454 -15.34 17.39 -54.38
N ARG A 455 -15.85 16.17 -54.65
CA ARG A 455 -16.91 15.92 -55.66
C ARG A 455 -18.22 16.65 -55.37
N TYR A 456 -18.44 17.12 -54.15
CA TYR A 456 -19.61 17.90 -53.78
C TYR A 456 -19.39 19.42 -53.81
N LEU A 457 -18.15 19.86 -54.03
CA LEU A 457 -17.75 21.27 -54.10
C LEU A 457 -17.61 21.78 -55.55
N VAL A 458 -17.86 20.92 -56.54
CA VAL A 458 -17.80 21.28 -57.96
C VAL A 458 -19.13 21.89 -58.45
N PRO A 459 -19.11 22.79 -59.45
CA PRO A 459 -20.32 23.36 -60.02
C PRO A 459 -21.30 22.30 -60.56
N GLU A 460 -22.58 22.65 -60.63
CA GLU A 460 -23.69 21.75 -60.99
C GLU A 460 -23.50 21.05 -62.36
N ASP A 461 -22.76 21.68 -63.28
CA ASP A 461 -22.49 21.18 -64.62
C ASP A 461 -21.29 20.20 -64.72
N HIS A 462 -20.65 19.84 -63.60
CA HIS A 462 -19.48 18.97 -63.62
C HIS A 462 -19.88 17.49 -63.79
N PRO A 463 -19.39 16.77 -64.82
CA PRO A 463 -19.87 15.42 -65.17
C PRO A 463 -19.59 14.36 -64.09
N ASP A 464 -18.52 14.54 -63.30
CA ASP A 464 -18.14 13.62 -62.22
C ASP A 464 -18.49 14.15 -60.81
N GLY A 465 -19.29 15.23 -60.74
CA GLY A 465 -19.68 15.92 -59.51
C GLY A 465 -21.07 15.54 -59.02
N SER A 466 -21.30 15.62 -57.71
CA SER A 466 -22.63 15.55 -57.12
C SER A 466 -22.85 16.80 -56.30
N PHE A 467 -23.60 17.77 -56.79
CA PHE A 467 -23.71 19.09 -56.15
C PHE A 467 -24.47 19.02 -54.82
N VAL A 468 -24.04 19.79 -53.81
CA VAL A 468 -24.84 19.97 -52.58
C VAL A 468 -26.09 20.80 -52.92
N PRO A 469 -27.31 20.25 -52.76
CA PRO A 469 -28.53 20.94 -53.16
C PRO A 469 -28.65 22.32 -52.52
N HIS A 470 -28.98 23.33 -53.33
CA HIS A 470 -29.29 24.67 -52.84
C HIS A 470 -30.72 24.72 -52.29
N GLY A 471 -30.96 24.11 -51.14
CA GLY A 471 -32.28 24.12 -50.51
C GLY A 471 -32.45 23.11 -49.38
N TRP A 472 -33.67 23.04 -48.85
CA TRP A 472 -34.04 22.04 -47.85
C TRP A 472 -34.12 20.67 -48.51
N VAL A 473 -33.29 19.74 -48.03
CA VAL A 473 -33.36 18.34 -48.43
C VAL A 473 -34.44 17.66 -47.59
N PHE A 474 -35.53 17.25 -48.24
CA PHE A 474 -36.53 16.42 -47.59
C PHE A 474 -36.03 14.98 -47.51
N PRO A 475 -36.15 14.32 -46.33
CA PRO A 475 -35.73 12.93 -46.21
C PRO A 475 -36.54 12.05 -47.15
N VAL A 476 -35.86 11.13 -47.82
CA VAL A 476 -36.51 10.10 -48.64
C VAL A 476 -37.37 9.23 -47.71
N PRO A 477 -38.56 8.77 -48.16
CA PRO A 477 -39.36 7.84 -47.38
C PRO A 477 -38.53 6.64 -46.89
N PRO A 478 -38.76 6.15 -45.67
CA PRO A 478 -37.96 5.09 -45.08
C PRO A 478 -37.93 3.86 -45.98
N SER A 479 -36.73 3.40 -46.29
CA SER A 479 -36.48 2.29 -47.21
C SER A 479 -36.90 0.92 -46.65
N HIS A 480 -37.13 0.82 -45.34
CA HIS A 480 -37.58 -0.40 -44.67
C HIS A 480 -38.59 -0.09 -43.56
N ASP A 481 -39.57 -0.99 -43.37
CA ASP A 481 -40.63 -0.88 -42.36
C ASP A 481 -40.09 -0.76 -40.92
N THR A 482 -38.94 -1.38 -40.62
CA THR A 482 -38.29 -1.27 -39.31
C THR A 482 -37.82 0.15 -39.04
N TRP A 483 -37.27 0.82 -40.05
CA TRP A 483 -36.86 2.23 -39.98
C TRP A 483 -38.08 3.16 -39.99
N ALA A 484 -39.11 2.83 -40.76
CA ALA A 484 -40.38 3.54 -40.75
C ALA A 484 -41.03 3.52 -39.36
N THR A 485 -40.93 2.40 -38.63
CA THR A 485 -41.47 2.26 -37.27
C THR A 485 -40.68 3.10 -36.25
N ALA A 486 -39.38 3.29 -36.46
CA ALA A 486 -38.54 4.14 -35.60
C ALA A 486 -38.78 5.64 -35.86
N LEU A 487 -39.04 6.02 -37.11
CA LEU A 487 -39.32 7.42 -37.50
C LEU A 487 -40.79 7.82 -37.25
N GLY A 488 -41.74 6.90 -37.42
CA GLY A 488 -43.17 7.12 -37.19
C GLY A 488 -43.57 7.34 -35.72
N GLN A 489 -42.67 7.09 -34.77
CA GLN A 489 -42.87 7.46 -33.36
C GLN A 489 -42.65 8.96 -33.07
N SER A 490 -42.21 9.74 -34.07
CA SER A 490 -41.92 11.17 -33.92
C SER A 490 -43.00 12.11 -34.49
N GLU A 491 -44.03 11.59 -35.16
CA GLU A 491 -45.12 12.39 -35.75
C GLU A 491 -46.30 12.67 -34.79
N SER A 492 -46.07 12.54 -33.48
CA SER A 492 -46.99 13.01 -32.44
C SER A 492 -46.34 14.11 -31.60
N TRP A 493 -46.16 15.28 -32.18
CA TRP A 493 -45.96 16.54 -31.45
C TRP A 493 -46.74 17.66 -32.12
#